data_AF-A0A6I3LGI1-F1
#
_entry.id   AF-A0A6I3LGI1-F1
#
_cell.length_a   1.000
_cell.length_b   1.000
_cell.length_c   1.000
_cell.angle_alpha   90.00
_cell.angle_beta   90.00
_cell.angle_gamma   90.00
#
_symmetry.space_group_name_H-M   'P 1'
#
loop_
_entity.id
_entity.type
_entity.pdbx_description
1 polymer ?
#
loop_
_entity_poly.entity_id
_entity_poly.type
_entity_poly.pdbx_seq_one_letter_code
_entity_poly.pdbx_strand_id
1 'polypeptide(L)'
;RYTRTRLQRMCVHILTNTKKNELSKSPSTAYIRLLGISQIGRLYMKQIKKDVSVPIVSTVSQCKHVDLSLDIKATNIYSSPLQEPIRSQF
;
A
#
# COMPACT_ATOMS: atom_id res chain seq x y z
N ARG A 1 -27.22 1.88 -11.58
CA ARG A 1 -27.50 0.72 -10.68
C ARG A 1 -26.25 0.44 -9.84
N TYR A 2 -26.35 0.37 -8.51
CA TYR A 2 -25.20 0.12 -7.62
C TYR A 2 -25.27 -1.30 -7.05
N THR A 3 -24.20 -2.07 -7.18
CA THR A 3 -24.07 -3.38 -6.54
C THR A 3 -23.58 -3.23 -5.11
N ARG A 4 -23.81 -4.23 -4.24
CA ARG A 4 -23.28 -4.25 -2.87
C ARG A 4 -21.76 -4.03 -2.85
N THR A 5 -21.04 -4.66 -3.76
CA THR A 5 -19.58 -4.52 -3.91
C THR A 5 -19.16 -3.10 -4.31
N ARG A 6 -19.99 -2.39 -5.10
CA ARG A 6 -19.72 -0.99 -5.46
C ARG A 6 -19.93 -0.04 -4.27
N LEU A 7 -20.96 -0.27 -3.47
CA LEU A 7 -21.19 0.50 -2.24
C LEU A 7 -20.09 0.26 -1.20
N GLN A 8 -19.69 -1.00 -0.99
CA GLN A 8 -18.58 -1.33 -0.07
C GLN A 8 -17.28 -0.63 -0.47
N ARG A 9 -16.90 -0.65 -1.76
CA ARG A 9 -15.73 0.11 -2.24
C ARG A 9 -15.88 1.60 -2.01
N MET A 10 -17.07 2.15 -2.23
CA MET A 10 -17.33 3.57 -1.95
C MET A 10 -17.14 3.90 -0.47
N CYS A 11 -17.61 3.07 0.45
CA CYS A 11 -17.38 3.26 1.89
C CYS A 11 -15.88 3.22 2.23
N VAL A 12 -15.10 2.32 1.63
CA VAL A 12 -13.63 2.26 1.82
C VAL A 12 -12.99 3.57 1.34
N HIS A 13 -13.36 4.08 0.18
CA HIS A 13 -12.84 5.34 -0.35
C HIS A 13 -13.19 6.55 0.53
N ILE A 14 -14.36 6.53 1.18
CA ILE A 14 -14.77 7.55 2.15
C ILE A 14 -13.92 7.45 3.42
N LEU A 15 -13.74 6.24 3.96
CA LEU A 15 -12.92 6.01 5.15
C LEU A 15 -11.47 6.44 4.95
N THR A 16 -10.87 6.10 3.80
CA THR A 16 -9.49 6.48 3.44
C THR A 16 -9.38 7.89 2.88
N ASN A 17 -10.49 8.63 2.78
CA ASN A 17 -10.56 9.98 2.22
C ASN A 17 -9.79 10.09 0.88
N THR A 18 -9.95 9.09 0.00
CA THR A 18 -9.30 9.06 -1.32
C THR A 18 -10.11 9.90 -2.31
N LYS A 19 -9.48 10.90 -2.92
CA LYS A 19 -10.16 11.78 -3.89
C LYS A 19 -10.05 11.22 -5.30
N LYS A 20 -11.07 11.45 -6.13
CA LYS A 20 -11.08 11.02 -7.54
C LYS A 20 -9.89 11.56 -8.35
N ASN A 21 -9.40 12.75 -8.00
CA ASN A 21 -8.27 13.41 -8.66
C ASN A 21 -6.92 12.77 -8.33
N GLU A 22 -6.82 12.01 -7.24
CA GLU A 22 -5.62 11.25 -6.88
C GLU A 22 -5.55 9.96 -7.69
N LEU A 23 -6.70 9.29 -7.86
CA LEU A 23 -6.80 8.03 -8.59
C LEU A 23 -6.57 8.18 -10.10
N SER A 24 -6.90 9.32 -10.70
CA SER A 24 -6.68 9.55 -12.13
C SER A 24 -5.22 9.87 -12.49
N LYS A 25 -4.38 10.15 -11.49
CA LYS A 25 -2.98 10.56 -11.69
C LYS A 25 -1.96 9.46 -11.36
N SER A 26 -2.39 8.35 -10.77
CA SER A 26 -1.50 7.25 -10.39
C SER A 26 -1.13 6.41 -11.64
N PRO A 27 0.17 6.24 -11.96
CA PRO A 27 0.58 5.30 -13.00
C PRO A 27 0.25 3.85 -12.59
N SER A 28 0.10 2.96 -13.57
CA SER A 28 -0.32 1.56 -13.35
C SER A 28 0.55 0.80 -12.32
N THR A 29 1.84 1.14 -12.20
CA THR A 29 2.77 0.53 -11.23
C THR A 29 3.85 1.54 -10.80
N ALA A 30 3.67 2.19 -9.64
CA ALA A 30 4.62 3.18 -9.14
C ALA A 30 5.80 2.57 -8.37
N TYR A 31 5.59 1.47 -7.64
CA TYR A 31 6.63 0.79 -6.86
C TYR A 31 6.27 -0.68 -6.60
N ILE A 32 7.28 -1.48 -6.24
CA ILE A 32 7.09 -2.84 -5.74
C ILE A 32 7.28 -2.82 -4.23
N ARG A 33 6.22 -3.10 -3.47
CA ARG A 33 6.28 -3.18 -2.00
C ARG A 33 6.67 -4.59 -1.57
N LEU A 34 7.79 -4.72 -0.86
CA LEU A 34 8.15 -5.97 -0.21
C LEU A 34 7.40 -6.10 1.12
N LEU A 35 6.54 -7.11 1.25
CA LEU A 35 5.83 -7.39 2.51
C LEU A 35 6.50 -8.51 3.33
N GLY A 36 7.14 -9.45 2.67
CA GLY A 36 7.84 -10.57 3.29
C GLY A 36 8.62 -11.36 2.25
N ILE A 37 9.67 -12.05 2.68
CA ILE A 37 10.54 -12.82 1.78
C ILE A 37 11.07 -14.07 2.47
N SER A 38 11.05 -15.20 1.77
CA SER A 38 11.71 -16.43 2.20
C SER A 38 13.21 -16.37 1.89
N GLN A 39 13.99 -17.31 2.44
CA GLN A 39 15.43 -17.36 2.19
C GLN A 39 15.77 -17.57 0.70
N ILE A 40 14.99 -18.42 0.01
CA ILE A 40 15.08 -18.62 -1.43
C ILE A 40 14.67 -17.34 -2.18
N GLY A 41 13.56 -16.71 -1.76
CA GLY A 41 13.09 -15.46 -2.35
C GLY A 41 14.12 -14.33 -2.25
N ARG A 42 14.90 -14.27 -1.16
CA ARG A 42 15.96 -13.28 -0.97
C ARG A 42 17.07 -13.41 -2.01
N LEU A 43 17.47 -14.64 -2.32
CA LEU A 43 18.49 -14.90 -3.36
C LEU A 43 17.96 -14.50 -4.74
N TYR A 44 16.73 -14.87 -5.05
CA TYR A 44 16.06 -14.49 -6.30
C TYR A 44 15.93 -12.97 -6.46
N MET A 45 15.50 -12.28 -5.40
CA MET A 45 15.35 -10.83 -5.44
C MET A 45 16.69 -10.10 -5.59
N LYS A 46 17.79 -10.65 -5.03
CA LYS A 46 19.13 -10.10 -5.21
C LYS A 46 19.58 -10.16 -6.67
N GLN A 47 19.19 -11.20 -7.41
CA GLN A 47 19.49 -11.34 -8.83
C GLN A 47 18.70 -10.33 -9.66
N ILE A 48 17.38 -10.25 -9.42
CA ILE A 48 16.46 -9.47 -10.25
C ILE A 48 16.46 -7.98 -9.94
N LYS A 49 16.97 -7.54 -8.78
CA LYS A 49 17.01 -6.12 -8.39
C LYS A 49 17.66 -5.21 -9.44
N LYS A 50 18.55 -5.75 -10.29
CA LYS A 50 19.20 -5.00 -11.39
C LYS A 50 18.35 -4.90 -12.66
N ASP A 51 17.43 -5.84 -12.86
CA ASP A 51 16.63 -5.96 -14.09
C ASP A 51 15.28 -5.25 -13.97
N VAL A 52 14.86 -4.91 -12.76
CA VAL A 52 13.57 -4.25 -12.49
C VAL A 52 13.68 -2.74 -12.68
N SER A 53 12.83 -2.20 -13.55
CA SER A 53 12.75 -0.76 -13.87
C SER A 53 12.04 0.09 -12.80
N VAL A 54 11.35 -0.56 -11.86
CA VAL A 54 10.50 0.06 -10.83
C VAL A 54 11.16 -0.06 -9.46
N PRO A 55 11.14 0.99 -8.61
CA PRO A 55 11.77 0.93 -7.30
C PRO A 55 11.15 -0.16 -6.40
N ILE A 56 12.01 -1.00 -5.81
CA ILE A 56 11.62 -1.99 -4.79
C ILE A 56 11.72 -1.32 -3.42
N VAL A 57 10.59 -1.18 -2.74
CA VAL A 57 10.44 -0.55 -1.43
C VAL A 57 10.36 -1.64 -0.36
N SER A 58 11.45 -1.81 0.38
CA SER A 58 11.49 -2.70 1.55
C SER A 58 11.20 -1.96 2.85
N THR A 59 11.58 -0.68 2.94
CA THR A 59 11.26 0.18 4.08
C THR A 59 10.44 1.36 3.60
N VAL A 60 9.38 1.67 4.35
CA VAL A 60 8.43 2.75 4.01
C VAL A 60 9.15 4.10 3.90
N SER A 61 10.26 4.28 4.62
CA SER A 61 11.08 5.50 4.59
C SER A 61 11.86 5.71 3.29
N GLN A 62 12.08 4.68 2.47
CA GLN A 62 12.94 4.74 1.28
C GLN A 62 12.27 5.36 0.06
N CYS A 63 10.94 5.51 0.03
CA CYS A 63 10.23 6.05 -1.12
C CYS A 63 9.11 6.99 -0.69
N LYS A 64 9.05 8.17 -1.29
CA LYS A 64 7.95 9.14 -1.08
C LYS A 64 7.09 9.19 -2.34
N HIS A 65 6.36 8.11 -2.60
CA HIS A 65 5.36 8.08 -3.67
C HIS A 65 3.97 8.42 -3.11
N VAL A 66 3.16 9.10 -3.92
CA VAL A 66 1.76 9.44 -3.58
C VAL A 66 0.97 8.17 -3.23
N ASP A 67 1.17 7.10 -3.99
CA ASP A 67 0.52 5.81 -3.78
C ASP A 67 0.93 5.17 -2.44
N LEU A 68 2.18 5.35 -2.00
CA LEU A 68 2.65 4.87 -0.70
C LEU A 68 1.97 5.61 0.47
N SER A 69 1.67 6.91 0.29
CA SER A 69 0.96 7.68 1.31
C SER A 69 -0.48 7.18 1.52
N LEU A 70 -1.13 6.72 0.45
CA LEU A 70 -2.46 6.11 0.52
C LEU A 70 -2.41 4.77 1.24
N ASP A 71 -1.41 3.95 0.94
CA ASP A 71 -1.13 2.68 1.61
C ASP A 71 -0.93 2.83 3.13
N ILE A 72 -0.13 3.81 3.55
CA ILE A 72 0.10 4.12 4.97
C ILE A 72 -1.21 4.54 5.63
N LYS A 73 -1.96 5.44 4.98
CA LYS A 73 -3.25 5.90 5.49
C LYS A 73 -4.25 4.75 5.66
N ALA A 74 -4.31 3.84 4.68
CA ALA A 74 -5.15 2.65 4.76
C ALA A 74 -4.75 1.74 5.93
N THR A 75 -3.44 1.59 6.18
CA THR A 75 -2.92 0.80 7.31
C THR A 75 -3.29 1.44 8.66
N ASN A 76 -3.19 2.77 8.77
CA ASN A 76 -3.58 3.51 9.98
C ASN A 76 -5.08 3.40 10.28
N ILE A 77 -5.93 3.39 9.25
CA ILE A 77 -7.38 3.19 9.41
C ILE A 77 -7.67 1.75 9.79
N TYR A 78 -6.94 0.79 9.21
CA TYR A 78 -7.08 -0.62 9.54
C TYR A 78 -6.75 -0.91 11.01
N SER A 79 -5.76 -0.22 11.60
CA SER A 79 -5.42 -0.36 13.03
C SER A 79 -6.36 0.42 13.96
N SER A 80 -7.23 1.31 13.45
CA SER A 80 -8.12 2.13 14.26
C SER A 80 -9.10 1.37 15.17
N PRO A 81 -9.63 0.19 14.80
CA PRO A 81 -10.49 -0.60 15.67
C PRO A 81 -9.74 -1.35 16.78
N LEU A 82 -8.41 -1.40 16.74
CA LEU A 82 -7.60 -2.09 17.76
C LEU A 82 -7.57 -1.27 19.05
N GLN A 83 -7.67 -1.95 20.19
CA GLN A 83 -7.54 -1.33 21.51
C GLN A 83 -6.07 -1.07 21.86
N GLU A 84 -5.84 -0.09 22.72
CA GLU A 84 -4.50 0.16 23.28
C GLU A 84 -4.13 -0.96 24.27
N PRO A 85 -2.84 -1.39 24.35
CA PRO A 85 -1.66 -0.79 23.71
C PRO A 85 -1.36 -1.30 22.30
N ILE A 86 -2.08 -2.31 21.80
CA ILE A 86 -1.80 -3.01 20.54
C ILE A 86 -1.80 -2.06 19.34
N ARG A 87 -2.70 -1.06 19.33
CA ARG A 87 -2.76 -0.04 18.27
C ARG A 87 -1.48 0.79 18.15
N SER A 88 -0.79 1.06 19.25
CA SER A 88 0.43 1.91 19.26
C SER A 88 1.69 1.18 18.79
N GLN A 89 1.63 -0.15 18.69
CA GLN A 89 2.72 -1.00 18.24
C GLN A 89 2.69 -1.25 16.72
N PHE A 90 1.62 -0.82 16.05
CA PHE A 90 1.42 -0.89 14.60
C PHE A 90 2.01 0.33 13.89
#